data_AF-A0A955EDM2-F1
#
_entry.id   AF-A0A955EDM2-F1
#
_cell.length_a   1.000
_cell.length_b   1.000
_cell.length_c   1.000
_cell.angle_alpha   90.00
_cell.angle_beta   90.00
_cell.angle_gamma   90.00
#
_symmetry.space_group_name_H-M   'P 1'
#
loop_
_entity.id
_entity.type
_entity.pdbx_description
1 polymer ?
#
loop_
_entity_poly.entity_id
_entity_poly.type
_entity_poly.pdbx_seq_one_letter_code
_entity_poly.pdbx_strand_id
1 'polypeptide(L)'
;MAKTPAKDKKSDNSAEQDGKKKALGLAMEQITKQFGDGAIMKLGESHAQDVDLFSSGALSIDLALGGGFPKGRIIEIYGPESSGKTTLTLHAIAEIQKQGGTAAFIDAEHAL
;
A
#
# COMPACT_ATOMS: atom_id res chain seq x y z
N MET A 1 -58.47 -33.57 -23.44
CA MET A 1 -57.51 -34.53 -22.84
C MET A 1 -56.21 -34.40 -23.64
N ALA A 2 -55.03 -34.09 -23.14
CA ALA A 2 -54.53 -33.83 -21.79
C ALA A 2 -53.36 -32.83 -21.91
N LYS A 3 -53.32 -31.84 -21.00
CA LYS A 3 -52.13 -31.03 -20.68
C LYS A 3 -51.50 -31.66 -19.43
N THR A 4 -50.23 -32.06 -19.48
CA THR A 4 -49.41 -32.43 -18.32
C THR A 4 -47.93 -32.13 -18.66
N PRO A 5 -47.06 -31.75 -17.70
CA PRO A 5 -46.35 -30.47 -17.74
C PRO A 5 -44.82 -30.62 -17.55
N ALA A 6 -44.19 -29.44 -17.46
CA ALA A 6 -42.84 -29.09 -17.05
C ALA A 6 -42.02 -30.05 -16.16
N LYS A 7 -40.68 -29.96 -16.34
CA LYS A 7 -39.77 -29.88 -15.18
C LYS A 7 -38.50 -29.09 -15.54
N ASP A 8 -38.57 -27.77 -15.37
CA ASP A 8 -37.40 -26.90 -15.25
C ASP A 8 -36.71 -27.18 -13.91
N LYS A 9 -35.46 -27.67 -13.96
CA LYS A 9 -34.55 -27.77 -12.81
C LYS A 9 -34.04 -26.37 -12.46
N LYS A 10 -34.58 -25.74 -11.43
CA LYS A 10 -34.03 -24.49 -10.86
C LYS A 10 -34.25 -24.40 -9.35
N SER A 11 -33.57 -25.23 -8.57
CA SER A 11 -33.50 -25.09 -7.11
C SER A 11 -32.34 -25.91 -6.51
N ASP A 12 -31.08 -25.49 -6.68
CA ASP A 12 -29.97 -26.09 -5.91
C ASP A 12 -28.73 -25.19 -5.74
N ASN A 13 -28.80 -23.91 -6.07
CA ASN A 13 -27.62 -23.05 -6.17
C ASN A 13 -27.27 -22.26 -4.88
N SER A 14 -28.17 -22.23 -3.88
CA SER A 14 -28.01 -21.38 -2.69
C SER A 14 -27.22 -22.07 -1.57
N ALA A 15 -27.52 -23.34 -1.28
CA ALA A 15 -26.84 -24.10 -0.22
C ALA A 15 -25.35 -24.35 -0.55
N GLU A 16 -25.05 -24.60 -1.83
CA GLU A 16 -23.68 -24.82 -2.30
C GLU A 16 -22.81 -23.55 -2.25
N GLN A 17 -23.42 -22.39 -2.48
CA GLN A 17 -22.73 -21.09 -2.35
C GLN A 17 -22.40 -20.76 -0.89
N ASP A 18 -23.27 -21.14 0.04
CA ASP A 18 -23.06 -20.90 1.47
C ASP A 18 -21.92 -21.76 2.04
N GLY A 19 -21.84 -23.02 1.62
CA GLY A 19 -20.72 -23.91 1.94
C GLY A 19 -19.38 -23.37 1.43
N LYS A 20 -19.33 -22.87 0.19
CA LYS A 20 -18.12 -22.28 -0.41
C LYS A 20 -17.65 -21.02 0.34
N LYS A 21 -18.58 -20.15 0.75
CA LYS A 21 -18.25 -18.96 1.55
C LYS A 21 -17.68 -19.31 2.92
N LYS A 22 -18.24 -20.32 3.60
CA LYS A 22 -17.74 -20.78 4.90
C LYS A 22 -16.35 -21.39 4.83
N ALA A 23 -16.09 -22.22 3.82
CA ALA A 23 -14.76 -22.79 3.58
C ALA A 23 -13.72 -21.71 3.26
N LEU A 24 -14.09 -20.71 2.45
CA LEU A 24 -13.24 -19.58 2.14
C LEU A 24 -12.89 -18.78 3.41
N GLY A 25 -13.87 -18.49 4.27
CA GLY A 25 -13.65 -17.78 5.53
C GLY A 25 -12.66 -18.51 6.46
N LEU A 26 -12.84 -19.83 6.63
CA LEU A 26 -11.92 -20.66 7.43
C LEU A 26 -10.50 -20.67 6.86
N ALA A 27 -10.35 -20.72 5.54
CA ALA A 27 -9.05 -20.66 4.89
C ALA A 27 -8.37 -19.30 5.12
N MET A 28 -9.13 -18.19 5.06
CA MET A 28 -8.58 -16.87 5.37
C MET A 28 -8.12 -16.77 6.83
N GLU A 29 -8.93 -17.26 7.79
CA GLU A 29 -8.56 -17.30 9.22
C GLU A 29 -7.30 -18.14 9.48
N GLN A 30 -7.16 -19.29 8.82
CA GLN A 30 -5.98 -20.13 8.94
C GLN A 30 -4.71 -19.43 8.46
N ILE A 31 -4.79 -18.71 7.32
CA ILE A 31 -3.65 -17.97 6.78
C ILE A 31 -3.27 -16.81 7.71
N THR A 32 -4.25 -16.03 8.20
CA THR A 32 -4.00 -14.95 9.15
C THR A 32 -3.37 -15.46 10.45
N LYS A 33 -3.85 -16.59 10.99
CA LYS A 33 -3.29 -17.17 12.22
C LYS A 33 -1.85 -17.67 12.06
N GLN A 34 -1.49 -18.20 10.89
CA GLN A 34 -0.16 -18.75 10.63
C GLN A 34 0.87 -17.68 10.24
N PHE A 35 0.46 -16.66 9.49
CA PHE A 35 1.38 -15.71 8.83
C PHE A 35 1.20 -14.26 9.30
N GLY A 36 0.22 -13.99 10.16
CA GLY A 36 -0.07 -12.67 10.71
C GLY A 36 -1.14 -11.89 9.95
N ASP A 37 -1.58 -10.79 10.55
CA ASP A 37 -2.51 -9.85 9.91
C ASP A 37 -1.90 -9.27 8.63
N GLY A 38 -2.71 -9.15 7.57
CA GLY A 38 -2.27 -8.65 6.27
C GLY A 38 -1.65 -9.69 5.33
N ALA A 39 -1.42 -10.93 5.78
CA ALA A 39 -0.93 -12.02 4.93
C ALA A 39 -1.92 -12.42 3.81
N ILE A 40 -3.22 -12.17 4.02
CA ILE A 40 -4.26 -12.32 3.01
C ILE A 40 -5.37 -11.29 3.26
N MET A 41 -5.84 -10.62 2.21
CA MET A 41 -6.85 -9.55 2.28
C MET A 41 -7.75 -9.62 1.06
N LYS A 42 -8.98 -9.10 1.14
CA LYS A 42 -9.80 -8.96 -0.07
C LYS A 42 -9.36 -7.75 -0.88
N LEU A 43 -9.20 -7.94 -2.19
CA LEU A 43 -8.91 -6.85 -3.11
C LEU A 43 -10.08 -5.83 -3.08
N GLY A 44 -9.81 -4.61 -2.65
CA GLY A 44 -10.82 -3.54 -2.52
C GLY A 44 -11.42 -3.36 -1.13
N GLU A 45 -11.06 -4.19 -0.13
CA GLU A 45 -11.20 -3.79 1.28
C GLU A 45 -10.22 -2.63 1.50
N SER A 46 -10.75 -1.41 1.41
CA SER A 46 -9.99 -0.16 1.50
C SER A 46 -9.53 0.07 2.92
N HIS A 47 -8.43 -0.55 3.30
CA HIS A 47 -7.51 0.10 4.23
C HIS A 47 -6.75 1.12 3.38
N ALA A 48 -7.26 2.36 3.30
CA ALA A 48 -6.40 3.47 2.98
C ALA A 48 -5.31 3.43 4.05
N GLN A 49 -4.17 2.82 3.75
CA GLN A 49 -3.05 2.88 4.66
C GLN A 49 -2.62 4.34 4.64
N ASP A 50 -2.88 5.03 5.74
CA ASP A 50 -2.34 6.36 5.97
C ASP A 50 -0.82 6.24 5.87
N VAL A 51 -0.29 6.73 4.75
CA VAL A 51 1.14 6.72 4.51
C VAL A 51 1.69 7.94 5.23
N ASP A 52 2.47 7.70 6.28
CA ASP A 52 3.19 8.76 6.97
C ASP A 52 4.04 9.57 5.98
N LEU A 53 3.96 10.89 6.08
CA LEU A 53 4.77 11.82 5.29
C LEU A 53 5.89 12.44 6.15
N PHE A 54 6.98 12.85 5.53
CA PHE A 54 8.00 13.69 6.14
C PHE A 54 8.39 14.84 5.21
N SER A 55 8.78 15.99 5.78
CA SER A 55 9.11 17.17 4.99
C SER A 55 10.34 16.94 4.11
N SER A 56 10.29 17.48 2.89
CA SER A 56 11.45 17.59 1.99
C SER A 56 12.47 18.63 2.45
N GLY A 57 12.13 19.46 3.43
CA GLY A 57 12.88 20.65 3.84
C GLY A 57 12.59 21.90 2.99
N ALA A 58 11.71 21.78 1.99
CA ALA A 58 11.24 22.89 1.16
C ALA A 58 9.71 22.95 1.13
N LEU A 59 9.12 23.99 1.73
CA LEU A 59 7.67 24.16 1.86
C LEU A 59 6.93 24.09 0.50
N SER A 60 7.50 24.68 -0.55
CA SER A 60 6.89 24.66 -1.88
C SER A 60 6.79 23.25 -2.46
N ILE A 61 7.79 22.40 -2.22
CA ILE A 61 7.81 21.00 -2.65
C ILE A 61 6.81 20.20 -1.83
N ASP A 62 6.80 20.38 -0.51
CA ASP A 62 5.85 19.67 0.37
C ASP A 62 4.40 19.96 -0.04
N LEU A 63 4.07 21.22 -0.32
CA LEU A 63 2.75 21.60 -0.82
C LEU A 63 2.43 20.93 -2.17
N ALA A 64 3.39 20.91 -3.10
CA ALA A 64 3.21 20.28 -4.40
C ALA A 64 3.02 18.75 -4.30
N LEU A 65 3.63 18.11 -3.30
CA LEU A 65 3.52 16.67 -3.03
C LEU A 65 2.33 16.30 -2.13
N GLY A 66 1.57 17.28 -1.62
CA GLY A 66 0.46 17.02 -0.71
C GLY A 66 0.88 16.71 0.73
N GLY A 67 2.05 17.18 1.17
CA GLY A 67 2.53 17.11 2.55
C GLY A 67 3.98 16.66 2.72
N GLY A 68 4.67 16.31 1.64
CA GLY A 68 6.08 15.90 1.65
C GLY A 68 6.31 14.50 1.08
N PHE A 69 7.40 13.88 1.52
CA PHE A 69 7.84 12.57 1.04
C PHE A 69 7.13 11.42 1.79
N PRO A 70 6.60 10.40 1.09
CA PRO A 70 5.98 9.24 1.72
C PRO A 70 7.00 8.26 2.31
N LYS A 71 6.81 7.88 3.57
CA LYS A 71 7.60 6.83 4.22
C LYS A 71 7.30 5.45 3.61
N GLY A 72 8.30 4.57 3.60
CA GLY A 72 8.18 3.21 3.08
C GLY A 72 8.02 3.12 1.56
N ARG A 73 8.34 4.19 0.83
CA ARG A 73 8.28 4.27 -0.63
C ARG A 73 9.63 4.68 -1.20
N ILE A 74 9.85 4.34 -2.46
CA ILE A 74 11.02 4.79 -3.23
C ILE A 74 10.68 6.12 -3.89
N ILE A 75 11.60 7.08 -3.78
CA ILE A 75 11.49 8.41 -4.37
C ILE A 75 12.71 8.61 -5.28
N GLU A 76 12.49 9.09 -6.49
CA GLU A 76 13.54 9.42 -7.44
C GLU A 76 13.61 10.94 -7.64
N ILE A 77 14.79 11.53 -7.42
CA ILE A 77 15.07 12.94 -7.67
C ILE A 77 16.10 13.00 -8.80
N TYR A 78 15.69 13.44 -9.98
CA TYR A 78 16.56 13.56 -11.15
C TYR A 78 16.59 15.00 -11.67
N GLY A 79 17.63 15.33 -12.44
CA GLY A 79 17.81 16.67 -12.98
C GLY A 79 19.27 16.96 -13.37
N PRO A 80 19.51 18.12 -14.01
CA PRO A 80 20.84 18.54 -14.46
C PRO A 80 21.90 18.54 -13.34
N GLU A 81 23.16 18.54 -13.73
CA GLU A 81 24.26 18.81 -12.80
C GLU A 81 24.06 20.16 -12.10
N SER A 82 24.45 20.25 -10.83
CA SER A 82 24.26 21.45 -10.00
C SER A 82 22.80 21.91 -9.80
N SER A 83 21.79 21.11 -10.16
CA SER A 83 20.38 21.45 -9.92
C SER A 83 19.93 21.31 -8.46
N GLY A 84 20.83 20.95 -7.55
CA GLY A 84 20.54 20.82 -6.12
C GLY A 84 19.95 19.47 -5.69
N LYS A 85 20.07 18.40 -6.49
CA LYS A 85 19.57 17.05 -6.13
C LYS A 85 20.07 16.59 -4.77
N THR A 86 21.40 16.55 -4.61
CA THR A 86 22.06 16.16 -3.36
C THR A 86 21.71 17.11 -2.22
N THR A 87 21.63 18.41 -2.50
CA THR A 87 21.21 19.43 -1.52
C THR A 87 19.80 19.15 -1.00
N LEU A 88 18.83 18.88 -1.90
CA LEU A 88 17.46 18.53 -1.52
C LEU A 88 17.41 17.23 -0.70
N THR A 89 18.18 16.21 -1.09
CA THR A 89 18.31 14.96 -0.32
C THR A 89 18.84 15.22 1.10
N LEU A 90 19.87 16.05 1.24
CA LEU A 90 20.43 16.41 2.54
C LEU A 90 19.45 17.22 3.40
N HIS A 91 18.65 18.11 2.80
CA HIS A 91 17.58 18.80 3.51
C HIS A 91 16.51 17.84 4.03
N ALA A 92 16.08 16.87 3.21
CA ALA A 92 15.15 15.83 3.62
C ALA A 92 15.71 14.98 4.78
N ILE A 93 17.00 14.64 4.72
CA ILE A 93 17.71 13.97 5.83
C ILE A 93 17.71 14.82 7.09
N ALA A 94 17.99 16.12 6.98
CA ALA A 94 17.97 17.03 8.12
C ALA A 94 16.59 17.09 8.78
N GLU A 95 15.50 17.07 8.01
CA GLU A 95 14.14 17.01 8.56
C GLU A 95 13.85 15.72 9.33
N ILE A 96 14.34 14.56 8.85
CA ILE A 96 14.25 13.30 9.60
C ILE A 96 15.07 13.37 10.90
N GLN A 97 16.29 13.91 10.84
CA GLN A 97 17.16 14.05 12.01
C GLN A 97 16.58 15.00 13.06
N LYS A 98 15.95 16.11 12.65
CA LYS A 98 15.25 17.04 13.56
C LYS A 98 14.13 16.35 14.36
N GLN A 99 13.48 15.35 13.78
CA GLN A 99 12.45 14.55 14.44
C GLN A 99 13.03 13.39 15.27
N GLY A 100 14.36 13.34 15.45
CA GLY A 100 15.05 12.27 16.18
C GLY A 100 15.22 10.98 15.38
N GLY A 101 14.96 11.01 14.07
CA GLY A 101 15.17 9.86 13.18
C GLY A 101 16.62 9.71 12.74
N THR A 102 16.94 8.53 12.23
CA THR A 102 18.26 8.20 11.67
C THR A 102 18.17 8.07 10.16
N ALA A 103 19.16 8.61 9.45
CA ALA A 103 19.30 8.48 8.01
C ALA A 103 20.65 7.84 7.65
N ALA A 104 20.68 7.15 6.51
CA ALA A 104 21.90 6.68 5.88
C ALA A 104 22.05 7.38 4.54
N PHE A 105 23.26 7.85 4.24
CA PHE A 105 23.61 8.41 2.94
C PHE A 105 24.66 7.51 2.29
N ILE A 106 24.36 7.02 1.09
CA ILE A 106 25.28 6.19 0.32
C ILE A 106 25.85 7.06 -0.78
N ASP A 107 27.05 7.60 -0.56
CA ASP A 107 27.72 8.43 -1.55
C ASP A 107 28.40 7.57 -2.62
N ALA A 108 27.69 7.34 -3.73
CA ALA A 108 28.25 6.67 -4.91
C ALA A 108 29.05 7.62 -5.82
N GLU A 109 28.87 8.94 -5.67
CA GLU A 109 29.54 9.96 -6.49
C GLU A 109 30.90 10.38 -5.91
N HIS A 110 31.20 10.00 -4.66
CA HIS A 110 32.41 10.36 -3.91
C HIS A 110 32.66 11.88 -3.91
N ALA A 111 31.58 12.64 -3.73
CA ALA A 111 31.56 14.10 -3.91
C ALA A 111 30.99 14.84 -2.69
N LEU A 112 30.72 14.13 -1.59
CA LEU A 112 30.15 14.68 -0.37
C LEU A 112 31.17 14.96 0.73
#